data_AF-A0A251RZA5-F1
#
_entry.id   AF-A0A251RZA5-F1
#
_cell.length_a   1.000
_cell.length_b   1.000
_cell.length_c   1.000
_cell.angle_alpha   90.00
_cell.angle_beta   90.00
_cell.angle_gamma   90.00
#
_symmetry.space_group_name_H-M   'P 1'
#
loop_
_entity.id
_entity.type
_entity.pdbx_description
1 polymer ?
#
loop_
_entity_poly.entity_id
_entity_poly.type
_entity_poly.pdbx_seq_one_letter_code
_entity_poly.pdbx_strand_id
1 'polypeptide(L)'
;MREIKHLPDSICMLKHLKSLELESSLLLEKLPDDLGRLQCLEKLHLMDCISLGGIPNSIGNMKRLKRFRLTHCRQVEKLPEEIGSLECLEELDLEDCISLRDIPNNVCKLKSLIYLFLRFCIRVKKLPKELGCLKCLKELNIDGSGISRLPQSIYQLKSLCIYGSRGQLESYGFTSLTMTSRYRASYYVEL
;
A
#
# COMPACT_ATOMS: atom_id res chain seq x y z
N MET A 1 -8.91 -20.26 18.70
CA MET A 1 -9.43 -19.88 17.36
C MET A 1 -8.78 -20.80 16.34
N ARG A 2 -9.50 -21.29 15.34
CA ARG A 2 -8.92 -22.22 14.35
C ARG A 2 -7.84 -21.49 13.55
N GLU A 3 -6.65 -22.06 13.56
CA GLU A 3 -5.44 -21.58 12.90
C GLU A 3 -5.56 -21.77 11.38
N ILE A 4 -6.08 -20.77 10.66
CA ILE A 4 -6.25 -20.85 9.20
C ILE A 4 -4.91 -20.57 8.53
N LYS A 5 -4.30 -21.62 7.98
CA LYS A 5 -3.08 -21.47 7.16
C LYS A 5 -3.34 -21.05 5.73
N HIS A 6 -4.49 -21.45 5.19
CA HIS A 6 -4.90 -21.16 3.82
C HIS A 6 -6.40 -20.87 3.80
N LEU A 7 -6.80 -19.85 3.04
CA LEU A 7 -8.21 -19.72 2.68
C LEU A 7 -8.59 -20.85 1.71
N PRO A 8 -9.81 -21.40 1.79
CA PRO A 8 -10.26 -22.36 0.79
C PRO A 8 -10.45 -21.66 -0.55
N ASP A 9 -10.07 -22.32 -1.65
CA ASP A 9 -10.20 -21.76 -3.00
C ASP A 9 -11.66 -21.39 -3.36
N SER A 10 -12.63 -22.03 -2.70
CA SER A 10 -14.06 -21.72 -2.83
C SER A 10 -14.42 -20.28 -2.43
N ILE A 11 -13.59 -19.56 -1.67
CA ILE A 11 -13.76 -18.13 -1.43
C ILE A 11 -13.85 -17.35 -2.76
N CYS A 12 -13.10 -17.79 -3.78
CA CYS A 12 -13.06 -17.18 -5.12
C CYS A 12 -14.37 -17.35 -5.89
N MET A 13 -15.31 -18.16 -5.38
CA MET A 13 -16.65 -18.33 -5.96
C MET A 13 -17.66 -17.30 -5.46
N LEU A 14 -17.31 -16.48 -4.46
CA LEU A 14 -18.18 -15.44 -3.89
C LEU A 14 -18.22 -14.21 -4.80
N LYS A 15 -18.80 -14.36 -6.01
CA LYS A 15 -18.81 -13.33 -7.08
C LYS A 15 -19.45 -11.99 -6.69
N HIS A 16 -20.25 -11.97 -5.63
CA HIS A 16 -20.92 -10.76 -5.11
C HIS A 16 -20.26 -10.19 -3.85
N LEU A 17 -19.17 -10.79 -3.37
CA LEU A 17 -18.45 -10.31 -2.20
C LEU A 17 -17.91 -8.90 -2.47
N LYS A 18 -18.20 -7.96 -1.56
CA LYS A 18 -17.74 -6.57 -1.65
C LYS A 18 -16.58 -6.25 -0.72
N SER A 19 -16.48 -6.93 0.41
CA SER A 19 -15.41 -6.76 1.38
C SER A 19 -14.86 -8.12 1.78
N LEU A 20 -13.54 -8.27 1.76
CA LEU A 20 -12.82 -9.40 2.33
C LEU A 20 -11.84 -8.84 3.34
N GLU A 21 -12.05 -9.17 4.61
CA GLU A 21 -11.28 -8.64 5.73
C GLU A 21 -10.76 -9.81 6.55
N LEU A 22 -9.43 -9.91 6.65
CA LEU A 22 -8.73 -10.90 7.45
C LEU A 22 -7.85 -10.14 8.44
N GLU A 23 -8.22 -10.25 9.72
CA GLU A 23 -7.52 -9.61 10.82
C GLU A 23 -6.95 -10.70 11.74
N SER A 24 -5.73 -10.49 12.23
CA SER A 24 -5.07 -11.42 13.16
C SER A 24 -5.02 -12.88 12.66
N SER A 25 -4.94 -13.06 11.34
CA SER A 25 -4.77 -14.38 10.71
C SER A 25 -3.29 -14.74 10.70
N LEU A 26 -2.72 -14.90 11.90
CA LEU A 26 -1.27 -14.96 12.14
C LEU A 26 -0.56 -16.07 11.35
N LEU A 27 -1.26 -17.17 11.08
CA LEU A 27 -0.73 -18.35 10.40
C LEU A 27 -1.10 -18.44 8.92
N LEU A 28 -1.82 -17.45 8.37
CA LEU A 28 -2.18 -17.42 6.97
C LEU A 28 -0.92 -17.26 6.12
N GLU A 29 -0.54 -18.32 5.41
CA GLU A 29 0.70 -18.38 4.62
C GLU A 29 0.47 -17.84 3.19
N LYS A 30 -0.72 -18.05 2.62
CA LYS A 30 -1.06 -17.65 1.25
C LYS A 30 -2.55 -17.34 1.07
N LEU A 31 -2.82 -16.44 0.12
CA LEU A 31 -4.13 -16.27 -0.50
C LEU A 31 -4.27 -17.24 -1.69
N PRO A 32 -5.49 -17.61 -2.10
CA PRO A 32 -5.71 -18.41 -3.30
C PRO A 32 -5.19 -17.72 -4.57
N ASP A 33 -4.57 -18.47 -5.47
CA ASP A 33 -4.02 -17.92 -6.72
C ASP A 33 -5.09 -17.25 -7.58
N ASP A 34 -6.34 -17.72 -7.50
CA ASP A 34 -7.52 -17.25 -8.24
C ASP A 34 -8.30 -16.13 -7.53
N LEU A 35 -7.75 -15.48 -6.49
CA LEU A 35 -8.44 -14.45 -5.71
C LEU A 35 -9.09 -13.36 -6.59
N GLY A 36 -8.45 -13.03 -7.72
CA GLY A 36 -8.96 -12.11 -8.75
C GLY A 36 -10.35 -12.42 -9.33
N ARG A 37 -10.92 -13.61 -9.08
CA ARG A 37 -12.30 -13.95 -9.45
C ARG A 37 -13.35 -13.18 -8.64
N LEU A 38 -12.95 -12.54 -7.54
CA LEU A 38 -13.79 -11.64 -6.74
C LEU A 38 -14.00 -10.29 -7.45
N GLN A 39 -14.64 -10.31 -8.62
CA GLN A 39 -14.79 -9.14 -9.51
C GLN A 39 -15.65 -8.00 -8.91
N CYS A 40 -16.47 -8.30 -7.90
CA CYS A 40 -17.26 -7.30 -7.17
C CYS A 40 -16.56 -6.75 -5.92
N LEU A 41 -15.34 -7.20 -5.60
CA LEU A 41 -14.66 -6.78 -4.40
C LEU A 41 -14.28 -5.30 -4.49
N GLU A 42 -14.69 -4.53 -3.48
CA GLU A 42 -14.40 -3.11 -3.35
C GLU A 42 -13.35 -2.85 -2.26
N LYS A 43 -13.23 -3.76 -1.28
CA LYS A 43 -12.27 -3.67 -0.18
C LYS A 43 -11.59 -5.02 0.09
N LEU A 44 -10.27 -4.99 0.16
CA LEU A 44 -9.43 -6.10 0.60
C LEU A 44 -8.57 -5.61 1.75
N HIS A 45 -8.84 -6.09 2.96
CA HIS A 45 -8.07 -5.74 4.16
C HIS A 45 -7.40 -6.99 4.73
N LEU A 46 -6.08 -6.93 4.85
CA LEU A 46 -5.24 -7.96 5.42
C LEU A 46 -4.42 -7.29 6.53
N MET A 47 -4.80 -7.55 7.77
CA MET A 47 -4.20 -6.96 8.97
C MET A 47 -3.63 -8.06 9.85
N ASP A 48 -2.40 -7.88 10.31
CA ASP A 48 -1.70 -8.84 11.17
C ASP A 48 -1.63 -10.26 10.58
N CYS A 49 -1.57 -10.37 9.25
CA CYS A 49 -1.30 -11.64 8.56
C CYS A 49 0.22 -11.84 8.48
N ILE A 50 0.87 -12.02 9.62
CA ILE A 50 2.34 -11.95 9.75
C ILE A 50 3.07 -13.04 8.97
N SER A 51 2.44 -14.19 8.73
CA SER A 51 2.98 -15.31 7.92
C SER A 51 2.66 -15.23 6.43
N LEU A 52 1.95 -14.20 5.98
CA LEU A 52 1.54 -14.10 4.58
C LEU A 52 2.77 -13.87 3.68
N GLY A 53 3.04 -14.82 2.77
CA GLY A 53 4.21 -14.77 1.90
C GLY A 53 4.09 -13.78 0.75
N GLY A 54 2.87 -13.44 0.32
CA GLY A 54 2.67 -12.52 -0.79
C GLY A 54 1.22 -12.39 -1.25
N ILE A 55 1.07 -11.60 -2.32
CA ILE A 55 -0.22 -11.30 -2.97
C ILE A 55 -0.22 -11.96 -4.36
N PRO A 56 -1.27 -12.72 -4.73
CA PRO A 56 -1.32 -13.39 -6.02
C PRO A 56 -1.47 -12.39 -7.16
N ASN A 57 -0.86 -12.70 -8.32
CA ASN A 57 -0.93 -11.86 -9.52
C ASN A 57 -2.37 -11.59 -9.99
N SER A 58 -3.30 -12.50 -9.69
CA SER A 58 -4.71 -12.33 -10.04
C SER A 58 -5.37 -11.11 -9.39
N ILE A 59 -4.73 -10.47 -8.40
CA ILE A 59 -5.19 -9.18 -7.83
C ILE A 59 -5.52 -8.15 -8.92
N GLY A 60 -4.76 -8.14 -10.02
CA GLY A 60 -4.98 -7.21 -11.15
C GLY A 60 -6.33 -7.36 -11.86
N ASN A 61 -7.06 -8.46 -11.62
CA ASN A 61 -8.39 -8.70 -12.17
C ASN A 61 -9.52 -8.03 -11.35
N MET A 62 -9.23 -7.51 -10.16
CA MET A 62 -10.24 -6.88 -9.28
C MET A 62 -10.51 -5.43 -9.68
N LYS A 63 -11.16 -5.22 -10.83
CA LYS A 63 -11.39 -3.89 -11.42
C LYS A 63 -12.24 -2.93 -10.58
N ARG A 64 -12.96 -3.44 -9.57
CA ARG A 64 -13.78 -2.65 -8.64
C ARG A 64 -13.10 -2.35 -7.31
N LEU A 65 -11.89 -2.86 -7.08
CA LEU A 65 -11.19 -2.70 -5.81
C LEU A 65 -10.84 -1.22 -5.62
N LYS A 66 -11.37 -0.63 -4.55
CA LYS A 66 -11.13 0.78 -4.18
C LYS A 66 -10.14 0.91 -3.05
N ARG A 67 -10.12 -0.06 -2.12
CA ARG A 67 -9.21 -0.04 -0.98
C ARG A 67 -8.49 -1.37 -0.87
N PHE A 68 -7.17 -1.29 -0.86
CA PHE A 68 -6.32 -2.41 -0.60
C PHE A 68 -5.41 -2.08 0.58
N ARG A 69 -5.65 -2.74 1.71
CA ARG A 69 -4.85 -2.61 2.92
C ARG A 69 -4.13 -3.91 3.20
N LEU A 70 -2.82 -3.81 3.31
CA LEU A 70 -1.92 -4.88 3.71
C LEU A 70 -1.05 -4.31 4.83
N THR A 71 -1.56 -4.37 6.06
CA THR A 71 -0.93 -3.71 7.22
C THR A 71 -0.39 -4.76 8.19
N HIS A 72 0.79 -4.52 8.76
CA HIS A 72 1.46 -5.45 9.67
C HIS A 72 1.70 -6.86 9.07
N CYS A 73 1.75 -6.97 7.73
CA CYS A 73 1.99 -8.22 7.01
C CYS A 73 3.49 -8.37 6.75
N ARG A 74 4.21 -8.73 7.81
CA ARG A 74 5.66 -8.56 7.91
C ARG A 74 6.50 -9.49 7.05
N GLN A 75 5.95 -10.55 6.45
CA GLN A 75 6.66 -11.46 5.56
C GLN A 75 6.51 -11.15 4.06
N VAL A 76 5.59 -10.27 3.68
CA VAL A 76 5.41 -9.90 2.27
C VAL A 76 6.63 -9.12 1.78
N GLU A 77 7.40 -9.73 0.87
CA GLU A 77 8.63 -9.12 0.36
C GLU A 77 8.42 -8.26 -0.89
N LYS A 78 7.38 -8.55 -1.67
CA LYS A 78 7.08 -7.92 -2.96
C LYS A 78 5.57 -7.86 -3.19
N LEU A 79 5.15 -6.84 -3.92
CA LEU A 79 3.83 -6.77 -4.55
C LEU A 79 3.92 -7.22 -6.02
N PRO A 80 2.88 -7.87 -6.56
CA PRO A 80 2.82 -8.18 -7.99
C PRO A 80 2.76 -6.91 -8.85
N GLU A 81 3.37 -6.94 -10.03
CA GLU A 81 3.30 -5.83 -11.00
C GLU A 81 1.87 -5.58 -11.51
N GLU A 82 1.02 -6.60 -11.42
CA GLU A 82 -0.39 -6.59 -11.77
C GLU A 82 -1.22 -5.65 -10.89
N ILE A 83 -0.69 -5.20 -9.74
CA ILE A 83 -1.35 -4.17 -8.91
C ILE A 83 -1.68 -2.91 -9.72
N GLY A 84 -0.85 -2.56 -10.71
CA GLY A 84 -1.11 -1.41 -11.60
C GLY A 84 -2.33 -1.56 -12.51
N SER A 85 -2.99 -2.72 -12.52
CA SER A 85 -4.22 -2.98 -13.26
C SER A 85 -5.49 -2.64 -12.47
N LEU A 86 -5.36 -2.21 -11.21
CA LEU A 86 -6.49 -1.83 -10.34
C LEU A 86 -6.99 -0.41 -10.66
N GLU A 87 -7.81 -0.30 -11.71
CA GLU A 87 -8.26 0.98 -12.29
C GLU A 87 -9.01 1.88 -11.29
N CYS A 88 -9.74 1.29 -10.34
CA CYS A 88 -10.53 2.00 -9.34
C CYS A 88 -9.84 2.15 -7.98
N LEU A 89 -8.57 1.76 -7.83
CA LEU A 89 -7.91 1.81 -6.52
C LEU A 89 -7.70 3.25 -6.07
N GLU A 90 -8.32 3.62 -4.96
CA GLU A 90 -8.25 4.94 -4.33
C GLU A 90 -7.27 4.95 -3.15
N GLU A 91 -7.09 3.80 -2.47
CA GLU A 91 -6.26 3.67 -1.28
C GLU A 91 -5.40 2.41 -1.36
N LEU A 92 -4.07 2.60 -1.22
CA LEU A 92 -3.09 1.53 -1.03
C LEU A 92 -2.35 1.77 0.29
N ASP A 93 -2.64 0.93 1.27
CA ASP A 93 -2.01 0.96 2.58
C ASP A 93 -1.11 -0.26 2.78
N LEU A 94 0.17 -0.01 3.02
CA LEU A 94 1.22 -1.00 3.21
C LEU A 94 1.91 -0.83 4.57
N GLU A 95 1.28 -0.15 5.53
CA GLU A 95 1.88 0.17 6.84
C GLU A 95 2.47 -1.08 7.52
N ASP A 96 3.69 -0.94 8.04
CA ASP A 96 4.44 -1.98 8.76
C ASP A 96 4.67 -3.28 7.95
N CYS A 97 4.71 -3.19 6.62
CA CYS A 97 5.26 -4.24 5.76
C CYS A 97 6.79 -4.22 5.75
N ILE A 98 7.41 -4.54 6.89
CA ILE A 98 8.85 -4.36 7.11
C ILE A 98 9.77 -5.15 6.15
N SER A 99 9.29 -6.26 5.58
CA SER A 99 10.05 -7.06 4.62
C SER A 99 9.92 -6.59 3.18
N LEU A 100 8.96 -5.69 2.88
CA LEU A 100 8.71 -5.19 1.55
C LEU A 100 9.95 -4.45 1.02
N ARG A 101 10.50 -4.94 -0.09
CA ARG A 101 11.79 -4.47 -0.62
C ARG A 101 11.63 -3.23 -1.50
N ASP A 102 10.59 -3.20 -2.32
CA ASP A 102 10.33 -2.15 -3.30
C ASP A 102 8.82 -1.98 -3.56
N ILE A 103 8.46 -0.84 -4.13
CA ILE A 103 7.13 -0.59 -4.71
C ILE A 103 7.22 -0.81 -6.22
N PRO A 104 6.39 -1.68 -6.83
CA PRO A 104 6.47 -1.97 -8.26
C PRO A 104 6.20 -0.73 -9.10
N ASN A 105 6.90 -0.59 -10.24
CA ASN A 105 6.76 0.60 -11.09
C ASN A 105 5.34 0.79 -11.62
N ASN A 106 4.61 -0.31 -11.81
CA ASN A 106 3.22 -0.27 -12.27
C ASN A 106 2.25 0.41 -11.28
N VAL A 107 2.65 0.70 -10.03
CA VAL A 107 1.87 1.59 -9.15
C VAL A 107 1.59 2.93 -9.82
N CYS A 108 2.48 3.45 -10.67
CA CYS A 108 2.28 4.69 -11.45
C CYS A 108 1.11 4.62 -12.47
N LYS A 109 0.54 3.44 -12.71
CA LYS A 109 -0.64 3.24 -13.56
C LYS A 109 -1.97 3.43 -12.81
N LEU A 110 -1.95 3.49 -11.47
CA LEU A 110 -3.15 3.64 -10.63
C LEU A 110 -3.71 5.06 -10.69
N LYS A 111 -4.41 5.42 -11.78
CA LYS A 111 -4.85 6.80 -12.04
C LYS A 111 -5.85 7.34 -11.01
N SER A 112 -6.54 6.45 -10.30
CA SER A 112 -7.51 6.81 -9.25
C SER A 112 -6.91 6.90 -7.85
N LEU A 113 -5.61 6.60 -7.67
CA LEU A 113 -5.00 6.52 -6.34
C LEU A 113 -4.96 7.88 -5.67
N ILE A 114 -5.52 7.96 -4.47
CA ILE A 114 -5.62 9.18 -3.64
C ILE A 114 -4.65 9.09 -2.45
N TYR A 115 -4.55 7.90 -1.85
CA TYR A 115 -3.79 7.66 -0.64
C TYR A 115 -2.77 6.54 -0.86
N LEU A 116 -1.49 6.83 -0.57
CA LEU A 116 -0.42 5.85 -0.56
C LEU A 116 0.30 5.88 0.78
N PHE A 117 0.13 4.82 1.57
CA PHE A 117 0.74 4.71 2.90
C PHE A 117 1.81 3.62 2.91
N LEU A 118 3.04 4.03 3.24
CA LEU A 118 4.26 3.24 3.29
C LEU A 118 4.94 3.34 4.66
N ARG A 119 4.16 3.68 5.67
CA ARG A 119 4.67 3.95 7.02
C ARG A 119 5.36 2.69 7.55
N PHE A 120 6.55 2.84 8.12
CA PHE A 120 7.39 1.74 8.63
C PHE A 120 7.79 0.67 7.60
N CYS A 121 7.69 0.94 6.29
CA CYS A 121 8.29 0.11 5.25
C CYS A 121 9.81 0.34 5.20
N ILE A 122 10.53 -0.13 6.21
CA ILE A 122 11.95 0.17 6.46
C ILE A 122 12.91 -0.32 5.36
N ARG A 123 12.51 -1.33 4.58
CA ARG A 123 13.30 -1.90 3.48
C ARG A 123 13.04 -1.26 2.14
N VAL A 124 11.90 -0.57 1.96
CA VAL A 124 11.61 0.20 0.74
C VAL A 124 12.54 1.41 0.70
N LYS A 125 13.50 1.41 -0.24
CA LYS A 125 14.53 2.47 -0.33
C LYS A 125 14.20 3.57 -1.33
N LYS A 126 13.32 3.30 -2.28
CA LYS A 126 13.00 4.22 -3.39
C LYS A 126 11.52 4.11 -3.75
N LEU A 127 10.97 5.23 -4.20
CA LEU A 127 9.67 5.28 -4.88
C LEU A 127 9.88 5.11 -6.39
N PRO A 128 8.86 4.65 -7.14
CA PRO A 128 8.87 4.62 -8.59
C PRO A 128 9.22 5.98 -9.20
N LYS A 129 10.04 5.99 -10.26
CA LYS A 129 10.51 7.25 -10.89
C LYS A 129 9.39 8.10 -11.46
N GLU A 130 8.28 7.48 -11.85
CA GLU A 130 7.11 8.11 -12.49
C GLU A 130 5.97 8.39 -11.51
N LEU A 131 6.22 8.45 -10.20
CA LEU A 131 5.18 8.69 -9.20
C LEU A 131 4.34 9.96 -9.49
N GLY A 132 4.96 10.98 -10.10
CA GLY A 132 4.28 12.19 -10.58
C GLY A 132 3.14 11.99 -11.59
N CYS A 133 2.99 10.79 -12.16
CA CYS A 133 1.89 10.43 -13.04
C CYS A 133 0.57 10.15 -12.29
N LEU A 134 0.58 10.07 -10.96
CA LEU A 134 -0.58 9.82 -10.10
C LEU A 134 -1.34 11.12 -9.80
N LYS A 135 -2.04 11.67 -10.79
CA LYS A 135 -2.65 13.01 -10.71
C LYS A 135 -3.73 13.17 -9.63
N CYS A 136 -4.27 12.07 -9.11
CA CYS A 136 -5.24 12.09 -8.00
C CYS A 136 -4.60 11.92 -6.61
N LEU A 137 -3.29 11.67 -6.52
CA LEU A 137 -2.62 11.41 -5.26
C LEU A 137 -2.61 12.68 -4.41
N LYS A 138 -3.22 12.61 -3.23
CA LYS A 138 -3.32 13.71 -2.27
C LYS A 138 -2.44 13.49 -1.05
N GLU A 139 -2.23 12.23 -0.66
CA GLU A 139 -1.42 11.92 0.50
C GLU A 139 -0.43 10.80 0.20
N LEU A 140 0.82 11.07 0.55
CA LEU A 140 1.90 10.09 0.59
C LEU A 140 2.45 10.04 2.01
N ASN A 141 2.24 8.93 2.71
CA ASN A 141 2.84 8.73 4.03
C ASN A 141 4.05 7.81 3.95
N ILE A 142 5.22 8.34 4.24
CA ILE A 142 6.51 7.63 4.19
C ILE A 142 7.22 7.66 5.54
N ASP A 143 6.51 8.02 6.60
CA ASP A 143 7.05 8.09 7.97
C ASP A 143 7.67 6.76 8.40
N GLY A 144 8.89 6.81 8.92
CA GLY A 144 9.64 5.62 9.34
C GLY A 144 9.97 4.63 8.20
N SER A 145 9.76 4.98 6.93
CA SER A 145 10.18 4.15 5.80
C SER A 145 11.69 4.28 5.51
N GLY A 146 12.23 3.35 4.74
CA GLY A 146 13.63 3.37 4.32
C GLY A 146 13.95 4.32 3.17
N ILE A 147 12.99 5.13 2.73
CA ILE A 147 13.09 5.92 1.50
C ILE A 147 14.14 7.01 1.67
N SER A 148 15.21 6.96 0.87
CA SER A 148 16.34 7.89 1.03
C SER A 148 16.24 9.15 0.17
N ARG A 149 15.36 9.16 -0.84
CA ARG A 149 15.10 10.31 -1.70
C ARG A 149 13.74 10.21 -2.37
N LEU A 150 13.14 11.37 -2.64
CA LEU A 150 11.94 11.48 -3.46
C LEU A 150 12.29 11.48 -4.97
N PRO A 151 11.45 10.91 -5.84
CA PRO A 151 11.66 10.96 -7.28
C PRO A 151 11.37 12.37 -7.82
N GLN A 152 12.11 12.83 -8.82
CA GLN A 152 11.92 14.18 -9.40
C GLN A 152 10.50 14.44 -9.90
N SER A 153 9.79 13.40 -10.35
CA SER A 153 8.41 13.53 -10.83
C SER A 153 7.43 13.91 -9.71
N ILE A 154 7.76 13.73 -8.42
CA ILE A 154 6.86 14.03 -7.31
C ILE A 154 6.42 15.51 -7.29
N TYR A 155 7.31 16.42 -7.72
CA TYR A 155 7.03 17.86 -7.81
C TYR A 155 6.00 18.23 -8.90
N GLN A 156 5.52 17.25 -9.68
CA GLN A 156 4.38 17.44 -10.59
C GLN A 156 3.01 17.34 -9.88
N LEU A 157 2.99 16.84 -8.63
CA LEU A 157 1.78 16.63 -7.84
C LEU A 157 1.56 17.83 -6.93
N LYS A 158 0.87 18.85 -7.46
CA LYS A 158 0.50 20.06 -6.70
C LYS A 158 -0.47 19.69 -5.58
N SER A 159 -0.30 20.29 -4.39
CA SER A 159 -1.10 20.01 -3.19
C SER A 159 -0.98 18.57 -2.66
N LEU A 160 0.09 17.85 -3.04
CA LEU A 160 0.40 16.57 -2.40
C LEU A 160 0.92 16.83 -0.98
N CYS A 161 0.25 16.25 0.01
CA CYS A 161 0.74 16.18 1.37
C CYS A 161 1.69 14.99 1.53
N ILE A 162 2.96 15.25 1.83
CA ILE A 162 3.96 14.24 2.12
C ILE A 162 4.18 14.19 3.63
N TYR A 163 3.86 13.06 4.24
CA TYR A 163 4.03 12.80 5.66
C TYR A 163 5.32 12.03 5.94
N GLY A 164 6.06 12.44 6.96
CA GLY A 164 7.31 11.82 7.37
C GLY A 164 7.77 12.28 8.75
N SER A 165 8.83 11.65 9.25
CA SER A 165 9.53 12.19 10.41
C SER A 165 10.24 13.50 10.05
N ARG A 166 10.47 14.38 11.03
CA ARG A 166 11.14 15.67 10.80
C ARG A 166 12.46 15.54 10.06
N GLY A 167 13.37 14.71 10.59
CA GLY A 167 14.69 14.51 9.99
C GLY A 167 14.63 13.89 8.59
N GLN A 168 13.64 13.04 8.31
CA GLN A 168 13.42 12.48 6.98
C GLN A 168 13.00 13.57 5.99
N LEU A 169 12.03 14.41 6.32
CA LEU A 169 11.58 15.49 5.44
C LEU A 169 12.65 16.58 5.25
N GLU A 170 13.35 16.95 6.31
CA GLU A 170 14.50 17.86 6.24
C GLU A 170 15.62 17.32 5.34
N SER A 171 15.85 16.00 5.35
CA SER A 171 16.83 15.36 4.45
C SER A 171 16.46 15.46 2.96
N TYR A 172 15.18 15.72 2.64
CA TYR A 172 14.72 16.00 1.28
C TYR A 172 14.74 17.50 0.94
N GLY A 173 15.20 18.35 1.86
CA GLY A 173 15.28 19.80 1.68
C GLY A 173 14.05 20.58 2.14
N PHE A 174 13.08 19.95 2.82
CA PHE A 174 11.91 20.65 3.34
C PHE A 174 12.21 21.28 4.70
N THR A 175 12.08 22.60 4.79
CA THR A 175 12.36 23.37 6.03
C THR A 175 11.11 23.90 6.72
N SER A 176 10.01 24.09 5.97
CA SER A 176 8.71 24.49 6.51
C SER A 176 7.82 23.27 6.67
N LEU A 177 7.71 22.77 7.89
CA LEU A 177 6.99 21.53 8.22
C LEU A 177 5.83 21.82 9.15
N THR A 178 4.67 21.21 8.89
CA THR A 178 3.51 21.27 9.78
C THR A 178 3.42 20.00 10.62
N MET A 179 3.31 20.15 11.93
CA MET A 179 3.19 19.01 12.84
C MET A 179 1.75 18.47 12.81
N THR A 180 1.59 17.16 12.61
CA THR A 180 0.27 16.51 12.47
C THR A 180 -0.48 16.38 13.79
N SER A 181 0.23 16.13 14.90
CA SER A 181 -0.31 16.09 16.26
C SER A 181 0.80 16.29 17.28
N ARG A 182 0.48 16.81 18.48
CA ARG A 182 1.47 16.98 19.57
C ARG A 182 1.98 15.65 20.15
N TYR A 183 1.27 14.55 19.91
CA TYR A 183 1.52 13.24 20.55
C TYR A 183 2.23 12.23 19.64
N ARG A 184 2.25 12.45 18.33
CA ARG A 184 3.04 11.68 17.36
C ARG A 184 3.96 12.64 16.63
N ALA A 185 5.27 12.39 16.67
CA ALA A 185 6.30 13.20 16.00
C ALA A 185 6.30 13.04 14.47
N SER A 186 5.11 13.05 13.86
CA SER A 186 4.90 13.01 12.41
C SER A 186 4.60 14.42 11.91
N TYR A 187 5.23 14.77 10.80
CA TYR A 187 5.15 16.06 10.16
C TYR A 187 4.66 15.88 8.73
N TYR A 188 4.16 16.94 8.13
CA TYR A 188 3.91 16.96 6.70
C TYR A 188 4.38 18.25 6.04
N VAL A 189 4.58 18.14 4.73
CA VAL A 189 4.79 19.25 3.80
C VAL A 189 3.77 19.13 2.67
N GLU A 190 3.27 20.26 2.18
CA GLU A 190 2.44 20.33 0.98
C GLU A 190 3.30 20.84 -0.19
N LEU A 191 3.24 20.16 -1.34
CA LEU A 191 3.98 20.53 -2.57
C LEU A 191 3.31 21.62 -3.41
#